data_AF-A0A2M7E3W1-F1
#
_entry.id   AF-A0A2M7E3W1-F1
#
_cell.length_a   1.000
_cell.length_b   1.000
_cell.length_c   1.000
_cell.angle_alpha   90.00
_cell.angle_beta   90.00
_cell.angle_gamma   90.00
#
_symmetry.space_group_name_H-M   'P 1'
#
loop_
_entity.id
_entity.type
_entity.pdbx_description
1 polymer ?
#
loop_
_entity_poly.entity_id
_entity_poly.type
_entity_poly.pdbx_seq_one_letter_code
_entity_poly.pdbx_strand_id
1 'polypeptide(L)'
;IDEKCLLIPAHIWTPWFALFGSKSGFTSIKECFGNLDKYIYGVETGLSSDPIMNWQIAELDNRSILSSSDAHSGPKIGREATVFVPTMKQFNPLRQSSNEVNNLTISFTYQDIVDAIKQNPNGKLKIGYTIEFFPEEGKYHWSGHRACNIKYTPDDVVKNGKTCPVCHQTLTIGVENQIRDRSTRIITVDKLRLIKNSAGMTFVYDPEKKRRPFVSLVPLLEVLTEINEGSATKALEKYNRLVNIASEFDILLRKPCAEINTLGGEKLAQAIQIIRNRKVYINPGYDGVFGTVKIFNEPVDSNKTELTSVEEKQPTLFKLT
;
A
#
# COMPACT_ATOMS: atom_id res chain seq x y z
N ILE A 1 -23.47 23.24 2.90
CA ILE A 1 -22.52 22.13 3.19
C ILE A 1 -23.29 21.11 4.01
N ASP A 2 -23.41 19.87 3.54
CA ASP A 2 -24.09 18.81 4.31
C ASP A 2 -23.07 18.19 5.29
N GLU A 3 -23.40 18.18 6.58
CA GLU A 3 -22.55 17.63 7.65
C GLU A 3 -22.34 16.12 7.54
N LYS A 4 -23.18 15.44 6.75
CA LYS A 4 -23.05 14.01 6.47
C LYS A 4 -21.97 13.71 5.43
N CYS A 5 -21.52 14.69 4.65
CA CYS A 5 -20.44 14.48 3.70
C CYS A 5 -19.10 14.34 4.41
N LEU A 6 -18.47 13.17 4.32
CA LEU A 6 -17.09 12.96 4.76
C LEU A 6 -16.12 13.34 3.64
N LEU A 7 -15.17 14.22 3.95
CA LEU A 7 -14.08 14.60 3.06
C LEU A 7 -12.78 13.92 3.52
N ILE A 8 -12.14 13.19 2.59
CA ILE A 8 -10.85 12.52 2.81
C ILE A 8 -9.91 12.97 1.69
N PRO A 9 -8.76 13.60 1.99
CA PRO A 9 -7.72 13.85 1.01
C PRO A 9 -7.22 12.51 0.45
N ALA A 10 -7.42 12.30 -0.84
CA ALA A 10 -7.02 11.09 -1.54
C ALA A 10 -5.49 11.06 -1.76
N HIS A 11 -4.92 9.85 -1.77
CA HIS A 11 -3.54 9.54 -2.17
C HIS A 11 -2.52 10.68 -1.91
N ILE A 12 -2.34 11.07 -0.64
CA ILE A 12 -1.79 12.38 -0.25
C ILE A 12 -0.33 12.64 -0.65
N TRP A 13 0.40 11.64 -1.12
CA TRP A 13 1.81 11.75 -1.51
C TRP A 13 2.08 11.63 -3.02
N THR A 14 1.05 11.38 -3.84
CA THR A 14 1.29 11.31 -5.29
C THR A 14 1.84 12.66 -5.77
N PRO A 15 2.86 12.70 -6.65
CA PRO A 15 3.55 13.95 -6.96
C PRO A 15 2.64 15.07 -7.50
N TRP A 16 1.54 14.68 -8.16
CA TRP A 16 0.56 15.56 -8.80
C TRP A 16 -0.80 15.40 -8.13
N PHE A 17 -1.54 16.50 -7.98
CA PHE A 17 -2.92 16.51 -7.48
C PHE A 17 -3.13 15.86 -6.09
N ALA A 18 -2.09 15.84 -5.27
CA ALA A 18 -2.16 15.35 -3.89
C ALA A 18 -1.93 16.48 -2.90
N LEU A 19 -2.34 16.27 -1.65
CA LEU A 19 -2.12 17.24 -0.58
C LEU A 19 -0.62 17.58 -0.40
N PHE A 20 0.22 16.57 -0.16
CA PHE A 20 1.66 16.74 0.09
C PHE A 20 2.54 16.47 -1.13
N GLY A 21 1.93 16.35 -2.32
CA GLY A 21 2.66 16.09 -3.56
C GLY A 21 3.69 17.18 -3.86
N SER A 22 4.82 16.79 -4.45
CA SER A 22 5.91 17.73 -4.79
C SER A 22 5.50 18.87 -5.74
N LYS A 23 4.35 18.74 -6.41
CA LYS A 23 3.77 19.75 -7.31
C LYS A 23 2.50 20.42 -6.77
N SER A 24 2.08 20.14 -5.54
CA SER A 24 0.85 20.70 -4.96
C SER A 24 1.04 22.09 -4.33
N GLY A 25 2.22 22.35 -3.77
CA GLY A 25 2.57 23.60 -3.11
C GLY A 25 2.21 23.66 -1.62
N PHE A 26 1.46 22.69 -1.06
CA PHE A 26 1.07 22.71 0.35
C PHE A 26 2.05 21.94 1.24
N THR A 27 2.23 22.44 2.46
CA THR A 27 3.10 21.85 3.48
C THR A 27 2.35 21.29 4.69
N SER A 28 1.05 21.58 4.82
CA SER A 28 0.17 21.10 5.90
C SER A 28 -1.29 20.95 5.44
N ILE A 29 -2.08 20.13 6.14
CA ILE A 29 -3.54 20.05 5.99
C ILE A 29 -4.15 21.43 6.26
N LYS A 30 -3.67 22.14 7.27
CA LYS A 30 -4.15 23.48 7.60
C LYS A 30 -3.95 24.50 6.46
N GLU A 31 -2.81 24.47 5.78
CA GLU A 31 -2.56 25.36 4.64
C GLU A 31 -3.52 25.07 3.48
N CYS A 32 -3.78 23.79 3.20
CA CYS A 32 -4.67 23.37 2.11
C CYS A 32 -6.16 23.62 2.40
N PHE A 33 -6.60 23.38 3.63
CA PHE A 33 -8.03 23.39 4.00
C PHE A 33 -8.44 24.58 4.88
N GLY A 34 -7.50 25.41 5.32
CA GLY A 34 -7.76 26.57 6.16
C GLY A 34 -8.51 26.21 7.43
N ASN A 35 -9.65 26.85 7.66
CA ASN A 35 -10.52 26.63 8.82
C ASN A 35 -11.33 25.31 8.77
N LEU A 36 -11.23 24.56 7.67
CA LEU A 36 -11.89 23.26 7.48
C LEU A 36 -11.00 22.07 7.87
N ASP A 37 -9.73 22.30 8.22
CA ASP A 37 -8.76 21.28 8.61
C ASP A 37 -9.22 20.38 9.78
N LYS A 38 -10.02 20.96 10.70
CA LYS A 38 -10.65 20.26 11.82
C LYS A 38 -11.66 19.18 11.40
N TYR A 39 -12.13 19.21 10.15
CA TYR A 39 -13.07 18.22 9.59
C TYR A 39 -12.37 17.12 8.78
N ILE A 40 -11.04 17.14 8.65
CA ILE A 40 -10.26 16.12 7.92
C ILE A 40 -9.93 14.93 8.84
N TYR A 41 -10.90 14.08 9.15
CA TYR A 41 -10.70 13.02 10.17
C TYR A 41 -9.72 11.90 9.76
N GLY A 42 -9.50 11.74 8.46
CA GLY A 42 -8.55 10.76 7.94
C GLY A 42 -7.94 11.21 6.62
N VAL A 43 -6.91 10.49 6.21
CA VAL A 43 -6.20 10.68 4.94
C VAL A 43 -6.01 9.33 4.26
N GLU A 44 -6.02 9.33 2.94
CA GLU A 44 -5.68 8.15 2.15
C GLU A 44 -4.19 8.17 1.79
N THR A 45 -3.47 7.09 2.10
CA THR A 45 -2.04 6.96 1.79
C THR A 45 -1.78 6.97 0.29
N GLY A 46 -2.58 6.20 -0.43
CA GLY A 46 -2.41 5.89 -1.84
C GLY A 46 -1.14 5.09 -2.13
N LEU A 47 -1.01 4.66 -3.38
CA LEU A 47 -0.01 3.70 -3.88
C LEU A 47 1.46 4.13 -3.76
N SER A 48 1.72 5.36 -3.32
CA SER A 48 3.07 5.93 -3.23
C SER A 48 3.61 5.95 -1.81
N SER A 49 2.82 5.57 -0.81
CA SER A 49 3.24 5.53 0.58
C SER A 49 2.53 4.44 1.37
N ASP A 50 3.15 3.99 2.45
CA ASP A 50 2.51 3.06 3.39
C ASP A 50 2.30 3.73 4.78
N PRO A 51 1.68 3.03 5.73
CA PRO A 51 1.50 3.55 7.08
C PRO A 51 2.83 3.84 7.81
N ILE A 52 3.93 3.09 7.56
CA ILE A 52 5.23 3.36 8.22
C ILE A 52 5.72 4.77 7.84
N MET A 53 5.61 5.11 6.55
CA MET A 53 5.98 6.43 6.05
C MET A 53 5.08 7.52 6.67
N ASN A 54 3.77 7.29 6.74
CA ASN A 54 2.81 8.26 7.26
C ASN A 54 2.86 8.44 8.79
N TRP A 55 3.23 7.41 9.56
CA TRP A 55 3.35 7.48 11.01
C TRP A 55 4.46 8.42 11.48
N GLN A 56 5.37 8.82 10.59
CA GLN A 56 6.45 9.76 10.87
C GLN A 56 5.99 11.23 10.88
N ILE A 57 4.77 11.51 10.38
CA ILE A 57 4.22 12.86 10.25
C ILE A 57 3.34 13.19 11.46
N ALA A 58 3.72 14.21 12.24
CA ALA A 58 3.00 14.60 13.45
C ALA A 58 1.55 15.06 13.19
N GLU A 59 1.31 15.73 12.05
CA GLU A 59 -0.03 16.19 11.67
C GLU A 59 -1.02 15.04 11.43
N LEU A 60 -0.53 13.80 11.28
CA LEU A 60 -1.33 12.60 11.07
C LEU A 60 -1.53 11.78 12.36
N ASP A 61 -1.11 12.26 13.53
CA ASP A 61 -1.13 11.49 14.80
C ASP A 61 -2.54 11.19 15.30
N ASN A 62 -3.46 12.12 15.06
CA ASN A 62 -4.85 12.07 15.49
C ASN A 62 -5.82 11.79 14.33
N ARG A 63 -5.30 11.38 13.17
CA ARG A 63 -6.11 11.12 11.98
C ARG A 63 -6.08 9.64 11.63
N SER A 64 -7.17 9.18 11.03
CA SER A 64 -7.26 7.82 10.52
C SER A 64 -6.43 7.70 9.24
N ILE A 65 -5.66 6.62 9.16
CA ILE A 65 -4.99 6.23 7.92
C ILE A 65 -5.93 5.29 7.17
N LEU A 66 -6.20 5.65 5.91
CA LEU A 66 -7.04 4.90 4.99
C LEU A 66 -6.20 4.44 3.81
N SER A 67 -6.57 3.28 3.29
CA SER A 67 -5.97 2.69 2.10
C SER A 67 -7.10 2.25 1.17
N SER A 68 -6.97 2.59 -0.12
CA SER A 68 -7.98 2.35 -1.15
C SER A 68 -7.32 2.19 -2.51
N SER A 69 -7.85 1.28 -3.32
CA SER A 69 -7.21 0.88 -4.57
C SER A 69 -7.06 1.94 -5.67
N ASP A 70 -7.86 3.02 -5.65
CA ASP A 70 -7.99 3.95 -6.77
C ASP A 70 -8.15 3.21 -8.13
N ALA A 71 -9.10 2.26 -8.15
CA ALA A 71 -9.21 1.29 -9.23
C ALA A 71 -9.84 1.90 -10.48
N HIS A 72 -9.09 1.88 -11.58
CA HIS A 72 -9.53 2.29 -12.92
C HIS A 72 -9.81 1.09 -13.85
N SER A 73 -9.70 -0.12 -13.32
CA SER A 73 -10.06 -1.36 -14.00
C SER A 73 -10.42 -2.44 -12.97
N GLY A 74 -11.23 -3.41 -13.38
CA GLY A 74 -11.65 -4.52 -12.52
C GLY A 74 -10.48 -5.22 -11.81
N PRO A 75 -9.40 -5.62 -12.53
CA PRO A 75 -8.25 -6.29 -11.92
C PRO A 75 -7.50 -5.46 -10.86
N LYS A 76 -7.68 -4.14 -10.81
CA LYS A 76 -7.00 -3.27 -9.82
C LYS A 76 -7.83 -3.07 -8.54
N ILE A 77 -9.07 -3.55 -8.48
CA ILE A 77 -9.93 -3.42 -7.30
C ILE A 77 -9.29 -4.18 -6.14
N GLY A 78 -9.19 -3.50 -4.99
CA GLY A 78 -8.74 -4.14 -3.73
C GLY A 78 -7.23 -4.38 -3.61
N ARG A 79 -6.39 -3.88 -4.54
CA ARG A 79 -4.92 -3.89 -4.36
C ARG A 79 -4.45 -3.14 -3.11
N GLU A 80 -5.28 -2.20 -2.65
CA GLU A 80 -5.21 -1.48 -1.39
C GLU A 80 -6.62 -1.39 -0.80
N ALA A 81 -6.75 -1.55 0.51
CA ALA A 81 -8.06 -1.56 1.17
C ALA A 81 -8.00 -1.25 2.66
N THR A 82 -9.09 -0.71 3.19
CA THR A 82 -9.30 -0.48 4.63
C THR A 82 -10.24 -1.53 5.20
N VAL A 83 -9.81 -2.27 6.22
CA VAL A 83 -10.64 -3.30 6.86
C VAL A 83 -11.35 -2.71 8.08
N PHE A 84 -12.67 -2.58 7.99
CA PHE A 84 -13.52 -2.21 9.11
C PHE A 84 -13.96 -3.45 9.89
N VAL A 85 -13.94 -3.34 11.22
CA VAL A 85 -14.29 -4.44 12.12
C VAL A 85 -15.28 -3.98 13.20
N PRO A 86 -16.16 -4.87 13.67
CA PRO A 86 -17.07 -4.54 14.77
C PRO A 86 -16.32 -4.14 16.05
N THR A 87 -16.85 -3.18 16.79
CA THR A 87 -16.31 -2.73 18.09
C THR A 87 -16.72 -3.65 19.25
N MET A 88 -17.66 -4.58 19.04
CA MET A 88 -18.17 -5.48 20.09
C MET A 88 -17.03 -6.29 20.75
N LYS A 89 -17.07 -6.40 22.09
CA LYS A 89 -16.00 -6.95 22.95
C LYS A 89 -15.51 -8.36 22.60
N GLN A 90 -16.24 -9.12 21.78
CA GLN A 90 -15.89 -10.48 21.38
C GLN A 90 -15.16 -10.56 20.02
N PHE A 91 -15.06 -9.45 19.27
CA PHE A 91 -14.39 -9.47 17.97
C PHE A 91 -12.86 -9.33 18.12
N ASN A 92 -12.13 -10.43 17.94
CA ASN A 92 -10.67 -10.43 17.86
C ASN A 92 -10.20 -10.60 16.40
N PRO A 93 -9.64 -9.57 15.75
CA PRO A 93 -9.23 -9.65 14.34
C PRO A 93 -8.14 -10.70 14.07
N LEU A 94 -7.40 -11.13 15.09
CA LEU A 94 -6.35 -12.16 14.99
C LEU A 94 -6.87 -13.60 15.16
N ARG A 95 -8.14 -13.78 15.55
CA ARG A 95 -8.76 -15.10 15.81
C ARG A 95 -9.91 -15.42 14.85
N GLN A 96 -9.81 -15.01 13.59
CA GLN A 96 -10.85 -15.32 12.61
C GLN A 96 -10.80 -16.81 12.25
N SER A 97 -11.82 -17.58 12.66
CA SER A 97 -12.27 -18.75 11.91
C SER A 97 -13.40 -18.29 10.99
N SER A 98 -13.48 -18.85 9.77
CA SER A 98 -14.49 -18.49 8.76
C SER A 98 -15.95 -18.68 9.21
N ASN A 99 -16.18 -19.39 10.32
CA ASN A 99 -17.52 -19.80 10.74
C ASN A 99 -18.17 -18.86 11.78
N GLU A 100 -17.42 -18.02 12.50
CA GLU A 100 -17.99 -17.15 13.54
C GLU A 100 -18.68 -15.88 12.99
N VAL A 101 -18.31 -15.43 11.78
CA VAL A 101 -18.85 -14.20 11.18
C VAL A 101 -20.19 -14.43 10.46
N ASN A 102 -20.50 -15.67 10.07
CA ASN A 102 -21.66 -15.98 9.23
C ASN A 102 -23.02 -15.96 9.96
N ASN A 103 -23.04 -15.92 11.30
CA ASN A 103 -24.29 -16.00 12.10
C ASN A 103 -24.74 -14.66 12.70
N LEU A 104 -24.06 -13.55 12.41
CA LEU A 104 -24.47 -12.22 12.82
C LEU A 104 -24.86 -11.41 11.60
N THR A 105 -26.16 -11.32 11.31
CA THR A 105 -26.72 -10.39 10.32
C THR A 105 -26.60 -8.95 10.85
N ILE A 106 -25.39 -8.44 11.00
CA ILE A 106 -25.13 -7.04 11.33
C ILE A 106 -25.06 -6.29 10.01
N SER A 107 -26.13 -5.56 9.70
CA SER A 107 -26.09 -4.56 8.64
C SER A 107 -25.35 -3.33 9.16
N PHE A 108 -24.27 -2.96 8.48
CA PHE A 108 -23.56 -1.70 8.71
C PHE A 108 -24.07 -0.62 7.76
N THR A 109 -24.08 0.62 8.24
CA THR A 109 -24.51 1.79 7.49
C THR A 109 -23.33 2.67 7.09
N TYR A 110 -23.55 3.60 6.19
CA TYR A 110 -22.58 4.67 5.88
C TYR A 110 -22.12 5.40 7.15
N GLN A 111 -23.04 5.70 8.08
CA GLN A 111 -22.70 6.38 9.32
C GLN A 111 -21.74 5.55 10.20
N ASP A 112 -21.88 4.22 10.21
CA ASP A 112 -20.96 3.36 10.97
C ASP A 112 -19.53 3.44 10.40
N ILE A 113 -19.38 3.57 9.08
CA ILE A 113 -18.08 3.79 8.42
C ILE A 113 -17.54 5.18 8.76
N VAL A 114 -18.38 6.22 8.68
CA VAL A 114 -18.00 7.60 9.05
C VAL A 114 -17.52 7.65 10.50
N ASP A 115 -18.25 7.03 11.42
CA ASP A 115 -17.91 6.97 12.85
C ASP A 115 -16.58 6.26 13.07
N ALA A 116 -16.32 5.17 12.35
CA ALA A 116 -15.03 4.46 12.40
C ALA A 116 -13.87 5.35 11.94
N ILE A 117 -14.05 6.12 10.86
CA ILE A 117 -13.03 7.04 10.33
C ILE A 117 -12.83 8.23 11.27
N LYS A 118 -13.91 8.75 11.86
CA LYS A 118 -13.88 9.79 12.90
C LYS A 118 -13.34 9.30 14.25
N GLN A 119 -13.02 8.01 14.37
CA GLN A 119 -12.54 7.36 15.59
C GLN A 119 -13.52 7.54 16.76
N ASN A 120 -14.82 7.52 16.49
CA ASN A 120 -15.85 7.64 17.51
C ASN A 120 -15.76 6.44 18.49
N PRO A 121 -15.50 6.66 19.79
CA PRO A 121 -15.32 5.58 20.75
C PRO A 121 -16.58 4.71 20.94
N ASN A 122 -17.75 5.26 20.60
CA ASN A 122 -19.04 4.57 20.70
C ASN A 122 -19.52 4.01 19.35
N GLY A 123 -18.70 4.10 18.28
CA GLY A 123 -19.05 3.60 16.95
C GLY A 123 -19.18 2.08 16.91
N LYS A 124 -20.10 1.57 16.09
CA LYS A 124 -20.28 0.11 15.89
C LYS A 124 -19.10 -0.53 15.17
N LEU A 125 -18.40 0.25 14.35
CA LEU A 125 -17.21 -0.13 13.61
C LEU A 125 -15.99 0.65 14.12
N LYS A 126 -14.83 0.04 13.90
CA LYS A 126 -13.52 0.69 13.95
C LYS A 126 -12.68 0.21 12.77
N ILE A 127 -11.68 0.98 12.38
CA ILE A 127 -10.66 0.48 11.46
C ILE A 127 -9.85 -0.58 12.20
N GLY A 128 -9.84 -1.80 11.68
CA GLY A 128 -9.06 -2.91 12.21
C GLY A 128 -7.61 -2.80 11.77
N TYR A 129 -7.40 -2.71 10.45
CA TYR A 129 -6.09 -2.58 9.80
C TYR A 129 -6.27 -2.12 8.35
N THR A 130 -5.19 -1.72 7.71
CA THR A 130 -5.14 -1.50 6.26
C THR A 130 -4.39 -2.62 5.55
N ILE A 131 -4.75 -2.84 4.30
CA ILE A 131 -4.11 -3.75 3.37
C ILE A 131 -3.35 -2.86 2.38
N GLU A 132 -2.03 -3.00 2.36
CA GLU A 132 -1.16 -2.12 1.62
C GLU A 132 -0.43 -2.88 0.51
N PHE A 133 -0.22 -2.17 -0.58
CA PHE A 133 0.75 -2.53 -1.59
C PHE A 133 2.17 -2.13 -1.12
N PHE A 134 3.22 -2.58 -1.82
CA PHE A 134 4.59 -2.14 -1.56
C PHE A 134 4.84 -0.80 -2.29
N PRO A 135 4.87 0.35 -1.58
CA PRO A 135 4.99 1.67 -2.21
C PRO A 135 6.28 1.85 -3.01
N GLU A 136 7.26 1.00 -2.78
CA GLU A 136 8.53 0.96 -3.49
C GLU A 136 8.38 0.71 -4.99
N GLU A 137 7.32 0.03 -5.46
CA GLU A 137 7.09 -0.09 -6.90
C GLU A 137 6.71 1.24 -7.56
N GLY A 138 6.32 2.24 -6.78
CA GLY A 138 5.95 3.57 -7.27
C GLY A 138 7.07 4.21 -8.11
N LYS A 139 6.70 4.79 -9.26
CA LYS A 139 7.61 5.45 -10.23
C LYS A 139 8.51 6.54 -9.64
N TYR A 140 8.12 7.11 -8.51
CA TYR A 140 8.78 8.23 -7.88
C TYR A 140 9.06 7.94 -6.41
N HIS A 141 9.29 6.66 -6.05
CA HIS A 141 9.53 6.29 -4.66
C HIS A 141 10.86 6.88 -4.14
N TRP A 142 11.98 6.51 -4.75
CA TRP A 142 13.30 7.08 -4.47
C TRP A 142 13.60 8.31 -5.33
N SER A 143 14.51 9.15 -4.83
CA SER A 143 15.06 10.24 -5.62
C SER A 143 15.97 9.69 -6.71
N GLY A 144 16.01 10.31 -7.88
CA GLY A 144 16.90 9.83 -8.91
C GLY A 144 16.89 10.60 -10.21
N HIS A 145 17.64 10.07 -11.17
CA HIS A 145 17.75 10.57 -12.53
C HIS A 145 17.87 9.39 -13.50
N ARG A 146 16.77 9.08 -14.19
CA ARG A 146 16.62 7.89 -15.04
C ARG A 146 17.63 7.85 -16.17
N ALA A 147 17.94 9.00 -16.78
CA ALA A 147 18.85 9.07 -17.93
C ALA A 147 20.29 8.71 -17.57
N CYS A 148 20.67 8.88 -16.29
CA CYS A 148 21.99 8.51 -15.78
C CYS A 148 21.98 7.25 -14.90
N ASN A 149 20.83 6.58 -14.77
CA ASN A 149 20.63 5.44 -13.88
C ASN A 149 21.08 5.70 -12.42
N ILE A 150 20.84 6.93 -11.93
CA ILE A 150 21.16 7.33 -10.55
C ILE A 150 19.92 7.22 -9.70
N LYS A 151 20.05 6.58 -8.55
CA LYS A 151 18.96 6.36 -7.62
C LYS A 151 19.47 6.46 -6.18
N TYR A 152 18.85 7.34 -5.40
CA TYR A 152 19.28 7.72 -4.05
C TYR A 152 18.17 7.46 -3.04
N THR A 153 18.56 6.81 -1.95
CA THR A 153 17.79 6.79 -0.71
C THR A 153 17.72 8.20 -0.10
N PRO A 154 16.86 8.44 0.90
CA PRO A 154 16.87 9.70 1.61
C PRO A 154 18.23 10.07 2.22
N ASP A 155 18.96 9.09 2.77
CA ASP A 155 20.28 9.32 3.36
C ASP A 155 21.35 9.62 2.30
N ASP A 156 21.26 9.01 1.10
CA ASP A 156 22.13 9.35 -0.03
C ASP A 156 21.94 10.79 -0.49
N VAL A 157 20.70 11.30 -0.50
CA VAL A 157 20.42 12.71 -0.84
C VAL A 157 21.02 13.66 0.19
N VAL A 158 20.96 13.31 1.48
CA VAL A 158 21.61 14.11 2.54
C VAL A 158 23.13 14.14 2.34
N LYS A 159 23.73 12.99 2.00
CA LYS A 159 25.18 12.84 1.85
C LYS A 159 25.73 13.49 0.58
N ASN A 160 25.06 13.28 -0.55
CA ASN A 160 25.57 13.61 -1.88
C ASN A 160 24.91 14.85 -2.49
N GLY A 161 23.86 15.38 -1.86
CA GLY A 161 23.05 16.47 -2.37
C GLY A 161 22.01 16.02 -3.41
N LYS A 162 21.33 17.01 -4.00
CA LYS A 162 20.22 16.82 -4.96
C LYS A 162 20.67 16.94 -6.42
N THR A 163 21.97 16.82 -6.68
CA THR A 163 22.56 17.01 -8.02
C THR A 163 23.08 15.67 -8.55
N CYS A 164 22.75 15.34 -9.79
CA CYS A 164 23.22 14.13 -10.44
C CYS A 164 24.75 14.18 -10.60
N PRO A 165 25.51 13.16 -10.15
CA PRO A 165 26.97 13.15 -10.27
C PRO A 165 27.47 12.94 -11.70
N VAL A 166 26.60 12.53 -12.63
CA VAL A 166 26.96 12.22 -14.02
C VAL A 166 26.75 13.41 -14.96
N CYS A 167 25.60 14.07 -14.87
CA CYS A 167 25.21 15.15 -15.79
C CYS A 167 24.97 16.51 -15.11
N HIS A 168 25.11 16.57 -13.77
CA HIS A 168 24.91 17.77 -12.96
C HIS A 168 23.51 18.41 -13.00
N GLN A 169 22.52 17.74 -13.60
CA GLN A 169 21.12 18.13 -13.49
C GLN A 169 20.57 17.82 -12.09
N THR A 170 19.49 18.50 -11.70
CA THR A 170 18.81 18.24 -10.42
C THR A 170 18.10 16.90 -10.46
N LEU A 171 18.20 16.12 -9.38
CA LEU A 171 17.49 14.86 -9.22
C LEU A 171 15.98 15.11 -9.08
N THR A 172 15.16 14.24 -9.67
CA THR A 172 13.75 14.15 -9.33
C THR A 172 13.64 13.64 -7.90
N ILE A 173 13.06 14.45 -7.00
CA ILE A 173 12.94 14.10 -5.58
C ILE A 173 11.79 13.11 -5.37
N GLY A 174 12.14 11.97 -4.79
CA GLY A 174 11.20 10.88 -4.51
C GLY A 174 10.24 11.17 -3.36
N VAL A 175 9.19 10.36 -3.26
CA VAL A 175 8.19 10.43 -2.19
C VAL A 175 8.81 10.13 -0.83
N GLU A 176 9.72 9.16 -0.75
CA GLU A 176 10.38 8.84 0.52
C GLU A 176 11.18 10.03 1.07
N ASN A 177 11.88 10.77 0.19
CA ASN A 177 12.55 12.01 0.56
C ASN A 177 11.57 13.10 1.03
N GLN A 178 10.45 13.26 0.33
CA GLN A 178 9.43 14.25 0.71
C GLN A 178 8.83 13.97 2.09
N ILE A 179 8.65 12.70 2.42
CA ILE A 179 8.20 12.26 3.74
C ILE A 179 9.30 12.52 4.77
N ARG A 180 10.54 12.09 4.48
CA ARG A 180 11.71 12.31 5.34
C ARG A 180 11.90 13.78 5.72
N ASP A 181 11.73 14.69 4.76
CA ASP A 181 11.86 16.14 4.96
C ASP A 181 10.76 16.71 5.89
N ARG A 182 9.60 16.04 5.99
CA ARG A 182 8.45 16.43 6.83
C ARG A 182 8.32 15.62 8.11
N SER A 183 9.08 14.53 8.24
CA SER A 183 9.04 13.64 9.39
C SER A 183 9.50 14.36 10.66
N THR A 184 8.71 14.23 11.72
CA THR A 184 9.06 14.71 13.07
C THR A 184 9.80 13.65 13.90
N ARG A 185 9.83 12.42 13.39
CA ARG A 185 10.44 11.25 14.01
C ARG A 185 10.75 10.21 12.94
N ILE A 186 11.73 9.37 13.20
CA ILE A 186 12.15 8.33 12.25
C ILE A 186 11.85 6.95 12.83
N ILE A 187 11.01 6.22 12.09
CA ILE A 187 10.62 4.85 12.39
C ILE A 187 11.38 3.96 11.42
N THR A 188 12.38 3.27 11.94
CA THR A 188 13.16 2.28 11.21
C THR A 188 12.55 0.89 11.36
N VAL A 189 12.83 -0.01 10.43
CA VAL A 189 12.20 -1.36 10.37
C VAL A 189 12.46 -2.16 11.65
N ASP A 190 13.62 -2.02 12.28
CA ASP A 190 14.00 -2.68 13.53
C ASP A 190 13.15 -2.25 14.74
N LYS A 191 12.51 -1.07 14.68
CA LYS A 191 11.64 -0.57 15.74
C LYS A 191 10.18 -1.04 15.60
N LEU A 192 9.81 -1.57 14.44
CA LEU A 192 8.46 -2.03 14.17
C LEU A 192 8.14 -3.30 14.95
N ARG A 193 6.89 -3.45 15.36
CA ARG A 193 6.43 -4.70 15.99
C ARG A 193 5.71 -5.54 14.95
N LEU A 194 6.28 -6.72 14.67
CA LEU A 194 5.74 -7.68 13.72
C LEU A 194 5.02 -8.81 14.45
N ILE A 195 3.73 -9.02 14.16
CA ILE A 195 2.91 -10.04 14.83
C ILE A 195 2.21 -10.89 13.78
N LYS A 196 2.35 -12.20 13.88
CA LYS A 196 1.68 -13.14 12.97
C LYS A 196 0.32 -13.56 13.50
N ASN A 197 -0.67 -13.66 12.61
CA ASN A 197 -1.91 -14.35 12.92
C ASN A 197 -1.76 -15.88 12.74
N SER A 198 -2.84 -16.62 12.98
CA SER A 198 -2.90 -18.08 12.80
C SER A 198 -2.63 -18.55 11.38
N ALA A 199 -2.92 -17.72 10.37
CA ALA A 199 -2.61 -18.00 8.97
C ALA A 199 -1.13 -17.74 8.61
N GLY A 200 -0.36 -17.14 9.51
CA GLY A 200 1.03 -16.74 9.28
C GLY A 200 1.18 -15.37 8.59
N MET A 201 0.09 -14.60 8.44
CA MET A 201 0.14 -13.21 7.94
C MET A 201 0.77 -12.29 8.99
N THR A 202 1.77 -11.50 8.58
CA THR A 202 2.44 -10.53 9.45
C THR A 202 1.72 -9.19 9.45
N PHE A 203 1.21 -8.81 10.62
CA PHE A 203 0.72 -7.48 10.91
C PHE A 203 1.88 -6.60 11.40
N VAL A 204 2.01 -5.43 10.80
CA VAL A 204 3.01 -4.41 11.14
C VAL A 204 2.35 -3.37 12.02
N TYR A 205 2.93 -3.14 13.21
CA TYR A 205 2.49 -2.11 14.15
C TYR A 205 3.57 -1.05 14.34
N ASP A 206 3.14 0.16 14.68
CA ASP A 206 4.03 1.19 15.20
C ASP A 206 4.69 0.73 16.52
N PRO A 207 5.83 1.32 16.91
CA PRO A 207 6.59 0.89 18.08
C PRO A 207 5.77 0.90 19.40
N GLU A 208 4.77 1.77 19.50
CA GLU A 208 3.93 1.92 20.70
C GLU A 208 2.59 1.19 20.60
N LYS A 209 2.27 0.60 19.43
CA LYS A 209 0.95 0.01 19.10
C LYS A 209 -0.22 0.96 19.33
N LYS A 210 -0.01 2.27 19.16
CA LYS A 210 -1.07 3.27 19.28
C LYS A 210 -1.90 3.39 18.00
N ARG A 211 -1.30 3.09 16.85
CA ARG A 211 -1.93 3.22 15.54
C ARG A 211 -2.48 1.88 15.06
N ARG A 212 -3.41 1.96 14.10
CA ARG A 212 -3.94 0.75 13.46
C ARG A 212 -2.82 0.08 12.65
N PRO A 213 -2.64 -1.24 12.79
CA PRO A 213 -1.64 -1.96 12.03
C PRO A 213 -2.01 -2.04 10.56
N PHE A 214 -1.08 -2.58 9.76
CA PHE A 214 -1.36 -2.95 8.39
C PHE A 214 -0.72 -4.28 8.02
N VAL A 215 -1.12 -4.82 6.87
CA VAL A 215 -0.51 -5.98 6.23
C VAL A 215 -0.12 -5.61 4.80
N SER A 216 0.90 -6.27 4.25
CA SER A 216 1.27 -6.08 2.84
C SER A 216 0.88 -7.27 1.99
N LEU A 217 0.48 -7.00 0.76
CA LEU A 217 0.18 -8.02 -0.23
C LEU A 217 0.81 -7.72 -1.59
N VAL A 218 0.86 -8.76 -2.41
CA VAL A 218 1.02 -8.68 -3.87
C VAL A 218 -0.24 -9.32 -4.44
N PRO A 219 -0.96 -8.68 -5.39
CA PRO A 219 -2.18 -9.23 -5.97
C PRO A 219 -2.00 -10.67 -6.48
N LEU A 220 -3.00 -11.53 -6.27
CA LEU A 220 -2.86 -12.96 -6.54
C LEU A 220 -2.53 -13.24 -8.01
N LEU A 221 -3.05 -12.45 -8.94
CA LEU A 221 -2.71 -12.59 -10.37
C LEU A 221 -1.23 -12.28 -10.64
N GLU A 222 -0.63 -11.32 -9.95
CA GLU A 222 0.80 -10.99 -10.07
C GLU A 222 1.66 -12.11 -9.48
N VAL A 223 1.28 -12.63 -8.30
CA VAL A 223 1.91 -13.82 -7.70
C VAL A 223 1.90 -14.98 -8.68
N LEU A 224 0.73 -15.27 -9.27
CA LEU A 224 0.58 -16.36 -10.22
C LEU A 224 1.37 -16.11 -11.51
N THR A 225 1.48 -14.86 -11.95
CA THR A 225 2.30 -14.51 -13.12
C THR A 225 3.77 -14.82 -12.87
N GLU A 226 4.30 -14.42 -11.72
CA GLU A 226 5.69 -14.68 -11.37
C GLU A 226 5.98 -16.19 -11.25
N ILE A 227 5.14 -16.94 -10.51
CA ILE A 227 5.42 -18.37 -10.31
C ILE A 227 5.28 -19.21 -11.59
N ASN A 228 4.61 -18.69 -12.62
CA ASN A 228 4.45 -19.30 -13.94
C ASN A 228 5.33 -18.60 -15.00
N GLU A 229 6.50 -18.09 -14.61
CA GLU A 229 7.54 -17.62 -15.54
C GLU A 229 7.06 -16.46 -16.44
N GLY A 230 6.20 -15.60 -15.90
CA GLY A 230 5.65 -14.45 -16.64
C GLY A 230 4.49 -14.81 -17.59
N SER A 231 4.04 -16.06 -17.62
CA SER A 231 2.94 -16.48 -18.50
C SER A 231 1.58 -15.97 -18.01
N ALA A 232 1.12 -14.85 -18.58
CA ALA A 232 -0.18 -14.24 -18.25
C ALA A 232 -1.37 -15.21 -18.45
N THR A 233 -1.35 -16.02 -19.50
CA THR A 233 -2.43 -16.99 -19.79
C THR A 233 -2.52 -18.07 -18.70
N LYS A 234 -1.38 -18.69 -18.35
CA LYS A 234 -1.34 -19.72 -17.29
C LYS A 234 -1.71 -19.12 -15.93
N ALA A 235 -1.27 -17.89 -15.66
CA ALA A 235 -1.60 -17.19 -14.44
C ALA A 235 -3.10 -16.91 -14.32
N LEU A 236 -3.73 -16.42 -15.39
CA LEU A 236 -5.17 -16.12 -15.41
C LEU A 236 -6.02 -17.39 -15.27
N GLU A 237 -5.64 -18.48 -15.94
CA GLU A 237 -6.33 -19.77 -15.81
C GLU A 237 -6.31 -20.27 -14.35
N LYS A 238 -5.13 -20.25 -13.71
CA LYS A 238 -4.97 -20.62 -12.30
C LYS A 238 -5.71 -19.66 -11.37
N TYR A 239 -5.68 -18.37 -11.66
CA TYR A 239 -6.38 -17.35 -10.90
C TYR A 239 -7.88 -17.65 -10.87
N ASN A 240 -8.50 -17.82 -12.04
CA ASN A 240 -9.91 -18.13 -12.19
C ASN A 240 -10.30 -19.42 -11.44
N ARG A 241 -9.48 -20.47 -11.54
CA ARG A 241 -9.70 -21.72 -10.80
C ARG A 241 -9.71 -21.49 -9.28
N LEU A 242 -8.75 -20.72 -8.76
CA LEU A 242 -8.61 -20.47 -7.32
C LEU A 242 -9.73 -19.60 -6.77
N VAL A 243 -10.08 -18.51 -7.48
CA VAL A 243 -11.13 -17.58 -7.01
C VAL A 243 -12.53 -18.18 -7.04
N ASN A 244 -12.77 -19.21 -7.85
CA ASN A 244 -13.99 -20.02 -7.80
C ASN A 244 -14.12 -20.83 -6.50
N ILE A 245 -13.02 -21.06 -5.77
CA ILE A 245 -13.00 -21.82 -4.51
C ILE A 245 -13.02 -20.87 -3.31
N ALA A 246 -12.23 -19.81 -3.36
CA ALA A 246 -12.13 -18.82 -2.28
C ALA A 246 -11.74 -17.45 -2.82
N SER A 247 -12.24 -16.38 -2.24
CA SER A 247 -11.87 -15.02 -2.65
C SER A 247 -10.35 -14.79 -2.57
N GLU A 248 -9.83 -13.88 -3.39
CA GLU A 248 -8.42 -13.49 -3.37
C GLU A 248 -7.92 -13.12 -1.97
N PHE A 249 -8.66 -12.27 -1.24
CA PHE A 249 -8.28 -11.91 0.13
C PHE A 249 -8.28 -13.09 1.09
N ASP A 250 -9.16 -14.07 0.92
CA ASP A 250 -9.13 -15.27 1.76
C ASP A 250 -7.86 -16.08 1.52
N ILE A 251 -7.50 -16.28 0.25
CA ILE A 251 -6.26 -16.97 -0.16
C ILE A 251 -5.03 -16.22 0.35
N LEU A 252 -4.93 -14.92 0.10
CA LEU A 252 -3.75 -14.12 0.44
C LEU A 252 -3.61 -13.88 1.94
N LEU A 253 -4.71 -13.64 2.68
CA LEU A 253 -4.65 -13.14 4.05
C LEU A 253 -5.03 -14.15 5.15
N ARG A 254 -5.87 -15.15 4.84
CA ARG A 254 -6.55 -15.95 5.88
C ARG A 254 -6.30 -17.46 5.80
N LYS A 255 -6.20 -18.05 4.61
CA LYS A 255 -5.96 -19.49 4.46
C LYS A 255 -4.56 -19.89 4.95
N PRO A 256 -4.38 -20.89 5.82
CA PRO A 256 -3.06 -21.41 6.18
C PRO A 256 -2.27 -21.90 4.95
N CYS A 257 -0.94 -21.82 4.99
CA CYS A 257 -0.10 -22.24 3.86
C CYS A 257 -0.30 -23.72 3.46
N ALA A 258 -0.65 -24.58 4.42
CA ALA A 258 -0.97 -25.98 4.14
C ALA A 258 -2.20 -26.13 3.23
N GLU A 259 -3.27 -25.37 3.48
CA GLU A 259 -4.45 -25.36 2.61
C GLU A 259 -4.13 -24.79 1.23
N ILE A 260 -3.35 -23.70 1.18
CA ILE A 260 -2.91 -23.10 -0.09
C ILE A 260 -2.11 -24.09 -0.92
N ASN A 261 -1.24 -24.89 -0.29
CA ASN A 261 -0.47 -25.93 -0.97
C ASN A 261 -1.40 -26.96 -1.62
N THR A 262 -2.44 -27.40 -0.91
CA THR A 262 -3.46 -28.31 -1.47
C THR A 262 -4.23 -27.68 -2.63
N LEU A 263 -4.57 -26.38 -2.54
CA LEU A 263 -5.39 -25.69 -3.54
C LEU A 263 -4.64 -25.35 -4.84
N GLY A 264 -3.43 -24.78 -4.71
CA GLY A 264 -2.66 -24.18 -5.80
C GLY A 264 -1.21 -24.64 -5.92
N GLY A 265 -0.79 -25.60 -5.10
CA GLY A 265 0.53 -26.22 -5.16
C GLY A 265 1.59 -25.52 -4.31
N GLU A 266 2.74 -26.20 -4.20
CA GLU A 266 3.81 -25.82 -3.27
C GLU A 266 4.39 -24.43 -3.59
N LYS A 267 4.65 -24.15 -4.87
CA LYS A 267 5.24 -22.86 -5.30
C LYS A 267 4.34 -21.67 -4.94
N LEU A 268 3.02 -21.82 -5.01
CA LEU A 268 2.08 -20.77 -4.58
C LEU A 268 2.08 -20.59 -3.06
N ALA A 269 2.08 -21.69 -2.30
CA ALA A 269 2.15 -21.64 -0.84
C ALA A 269 3.46 -20.97 -0.35
N GLN A 270 4.59 -21.30 -0.98
CA GLN A 270 5.88 -20.66 -0.71
C GLN A 270 5.84 -19.16 -1.05
N ALA A 271 5.30 -18.80 -2.22
CA ALA A 271 5.18 -17.40 -2.63
C ALA A 271 4.37 -16.57 -1.63
N ILE A 272 3.18 -17.05 -1.25
CA ILE A 272 2.33 -16.40 -0.26
C ILE A 272 3.02 -16.33 1.10
N GLN A 273 3.78 -17.35 1.49
CA GLN A 273 4.54 -17.32 2.74
C GLN A 273 5.64 -16.25 2.72
N ILE A 274 6.34 -16.04 1.61
CA ILE A 274 7.35 -14.97 1.46
C ILE A 274 6.69 -13.60 1.60
N ILE A 275 5.58 -13.37 0.89
CA ILE A 275 4.81 -12.12 0.94
C ILE A 275 4.30 -11.84 2.36
N ARG A 276 3.67 -12.84 3.01
CA ARG A 276 3.16 -12.74 4.38
C ARG A 276 4.25 -12.42 5.40
N ASN A 277 5.50 -12.77 5.11
CA ASN A 277 6.66 -12.46 5.95
C ASN A 277 7.34 -11.14 5.57
N ARG A 278 6.84 -10.41 4.55
CA ARG A 278 7.46 -9.23 3.96
C ARG A 278 8.92 -9.47 3.54
N LYS A 279 9.21 -10.66 2.99
CA LYS A 279 10.55 -11.07 2.55
C LYS A 279 10.74 -11.01 1.03
N VAL A 280 9.88 -10.27 0.34
CA VAL A 280 10.01 -10.05 -1.09
C VAL A 280 11.28 -9.24 -1.39
N TYR A 281 11.86 -9.46 -2.56
CA TYR A 281 12.94 -8.62 -3.07
C TYR A 281 12.34 -7.35 -3.68
N ILE A 282 12.89 -6.20 -3.31
CA ILE A 282 12.39 -4.90 -3.74
C ILE A 282 13.53 -4.12 -4.39
N ASN A 283 13.32 -3.70 -5.63
CA ASN A 283 14.10 -2.64 -6.25
C ASN A 283 13.18 -1.43 -6.46
N PRO A 284 13.29 -0.38 -5.64
CA PRO A 284 12.33 0.72 -5.71
C PRO A 284 12.29 1.47 -7.06
N GLY A 285 11.21 2.17 -7.35
CA GLY A 285 11.12 3.04 -8.52
C GLY A 285 11.76 4.40 -8.28
N TYR A 286 12.02 5.13 -9.36
CA TYR A 286 12.60 6.47 -9.33
C TYR A 286 12.42 7.18 -10.68
N ASP A 287 12.28 8.51 -10.63
CA ASP A 287 12.25 9.37 -11.82
C ASP A 287 11.40 8.85 -13.00
N GLY A 288 10.19 8.34 -12.71
CA GLY A 288 9.25 7.84 -13.73
C GLY A 288 9.41 6.35 -14.07
N VAL A 289 10.47 5.70 -13.58
CA VAL A 289 10.73 4.26 -13.72
C VAL A 289 10.04 3.53 -12.57
N PHE A 290 9.16 2.57 -12.89
CA PHE A 290 8.55 1.71 -11.87
C PHE A 290 9.61 0.89 -11.14
N GLY A 291 9.41 0.72 -9.84
CA GLY A 291 10.14 -0.28 -9.09
C GLY A 291 9.65 -1.68 -9.43
N THR A 292 10.32 -2.67 -8.87
CA THR A 292 9.96 -4.07 -9.04
C THR A 292 9.95 -4.75 -7.68
N VAL A 293 8.85 -5.44 -7.38
CA VAL A 293 8.79 -6.43 -6.31
C VAL A 293 8.86 -7.80 -6.95
N LYS A 294 9.79 -8.63 -6.48
CA LYS A 294 9.91 -10.03 -6.87
C LYS A 294 9.77 -10.90 -5.64
N ILE A 295 9.00 -11.96 -5.74
CA ILE A 295 8.76 -12.89 -4.64
C ILE A 295 9.95 -13.84 -4.50
N PHE A 296 10.45 -14.37 -5.61
CA PHE A 296 11.63 -15.23 -5.66
C PHE A 296 12.83 -14.44 -6.15
N ASN A 297 13.95 -14.59 -5.44
CA ASN A 297 15.21 -13.99 -5.83
C ASN A 297 15.84 -14.89 -6.91
N GLU A 298 15.52 -14.67 -8.17
CA GLU A 298 16.31 -15.27 -9.25
C GLU A 298 17.66 -14.55 -9.34
N PRO A 299 18.78 -15.27 -9.52
CA PRO A 299 20.04 -14.64 -9.89
C PRO A 299 19.80 -13.83 -11.17
N VAL A 300 20.11 -12.54 -11.15
CA VAL A 300 20.00 -11.67 -12.32
C VAL A 300 20.97 -12.20 -13.37
N ASP A 301 20.45 -12.96 -14.32
CA ASP A 301 21.21 -13.39 -15.49
C ASP A 301 21.47 -12.14 -16.33
N SER A 302 22.72 -11.65 -16.31
CA SER A 302 23.16 -10.36 -16.86
C SER A 302 23.11 -10.27 -18.39
N ASN A 303 22.38 -11.17 -19.06
CA ASN A 303 22.37 -11.32 -20.52
C ASN A 303 20.97 -11.27 -21.17
N LYS A 304 19.93 -10.78 -20.47
CA LYS A 304 18.64 -10.46 -21.12
C LYS A 304 18.22 -9.01 -20.88
N THR A 305 19.00 -8.10 -21.46
CA THR A 305 18.60 -6.71 -21.64
C THR A 305 17.84 -6.58 -22.97
N GLU A 306 16.59 -7.03 -23.00
CA GLU A 306 15.61 -6.52 -23.96
C GLU A 306 14.33 -6.18 -23.21
N LEU A 307 14.32 -4.94 -22.67
CA LEU A 307 13.11 -4.25 -22.27
C LEU A 307 12.29 -3.98 -23.53
N THR A 308 11.30 -4.83 -23.81
CA THR A 308 10.21 -4.45 -24.68
C THR A 308 9.36 -3.44 -23.94
N SER A 309 9.58 -2.16 -24.24
CA SER A 309 8.74 -1.06 -23.79
C SER A 309 7.34 -1.23 -24.38
N VAL A 310 6.41 -1.77 -23.60
CA VAL A 310 4.98 -1.61 -23.91
C VAL A 310 4.60 -0.24 -23.39
N GLU A 311 4.56 0.75 -24.29
CA GLU A 311 3.93 2.04 -24.04
C GLU A 311 2.43 1.81 -23.81
N GLU A 312 2.01 1.65 -22.55
CA GLU A 312 0.62 1.94 -22.19
C GLU A 312 0.43 3.46 -22.28
N LYS A 313 -0.05 3.92 -23.44
CA LYS A 313 -0.63 5.27 -23.57
C LYS A 313 -1.83 5.35 -22.63
N GLN A 314 -1.68 6.04 -21.51
CA GLN A 314 -2.83 6.54 -20.75
C GLN A 314 -3.69 7.38 -21.70
N PRO A 315 -5.01 7.13 -21.81
CA PRO A 315 -5.89 8.05 -22.49
C PRO A 315 -5.87 9.38 -21.71
N THR A 316 -5.43 10.45 -22.37
CA THR A 316 -5.53 11.81 -21.85
C THR A 316 -7.01 12.15 -21.70
N LEU A 317 -7.44 12.44 -20.47
CA LEU A 317 -8.82 12.78 -20.12
C LEU A 317 -9.29 14.16 -20.64
N PHE A 318 -8.50 14.83 -21.48
CA PHE A 318 -8.83 16.11 -22.07
C PHE A 318 -8.45 16.15 -23.54
N LYS A 319 -9.45 16.14 -24.44
CA LYS A 319 -9.32 16.82 -25.73
C LYS A 319 -9.51 18.29 -25.44
N LEU A 320 -8.42 19.06 -25.49
CA LEU A 320 -8.52 20.50 -25.66
C LEU A 320 -9.08 20.75 -27.06
N THR A 321 -10.35 21.10 -27.14
CA THR A 321 -10.94 21.86 -28.24
C THR A 321 -10.85 23.34 -27.92
#